data_AF-A0A2S2NCD7-F1
#
_entry.id   AF-A0A2S2NCD7-F1
#
_cell.length_a   1.000
_cell.length_b   1.000
_cell.length_c   1.000
_cell.angle_alpha   90.00
_cell.angle_beta   90.00
_cell.angle_gamma   90.00
#
_symmetry.space_group_name_H-M   'P 1'
#
loop_
_entity.id
_entity.type
_entity.pdbx_description
1 polymer ?
#
loop_
_entity_poly.entity_id
_entity_poly.type
_entity_poly.pdbx_seq_one_letter_code
_entity_poly.pdbx_strand_id
1 'polypeptide(L)'
;HPSVPAIMVTPICPHSLSFRPIVVPAGVELKITVSPNSRNTAWVSFDGRNRQEIFHGDSLRVTTSIFSLPSICAQDQISDWFDSLAECLHWNVRKRQKHFV
;
A
#
# COMPACT_ATOMS: atom_id res chain seq x y z
N HIS A 1 6.79 -3.46 -8.67
CA HIS A 1 6.25 -4.08 -9.88
C HIS A 1 5.03 -4.94 -9.51
N PRO A 2 3.92 -4.89 -10.26
CA PRO A 2 2.66 -5.58 -9.91
C PRO A 2 2.77 -7.11 -9.83
N SER A 3 3.71 -7.74 -10.54
CA SER A 3 3.89 -9.21 -10.50
C SER A 3 4.61 -9.73 -9.26
N VAL A 4 5.10 -8.88 -8.36
CA VAL A 4 5.75 -9.35 -7.13
C VAL A 4 4.67 -9.83 -6.16
N PRO A 5 4.61 -11.13 -5.82
CA PRO A 5 3.55 -11.67 -4.96
C PRO A 5 3.83 -11.34 -3.50
N ALA A 6 3.40 -10.16 -3.06
CA ALA A 6 3.64 -9.68 -1.70
C ALA A 6 2.47 -8.86 -1.14
N ILE A 7 2.41 -8.78 0.19
CA ILE A 7 1.58 -7.84 0.93
C ILE A 7 2.51 -6.81 1.58
N MET A 8 2.13 -5.54 1.54
CA MET A 8 2.89 -4.45 2.13
C MET A 8 2.15 -3.87 3.33
N VAL A 9 2.86 -3.63 4.43
CA VAL A 9 2.34 -2.95 5.61
C VAL A 9 3.14 -1.67 5.82
N THR A 10 2.47 -0.53 5.64
CA THR A 10 3.05 0.81 5.79
C THR A 10 2.39 1.53 6.98
N PRO A 11 3.11 1.75 8.10
CA PRO A 11 2.55 2.53 9.19
C PRO A 11 2.37 3.99 8.75
N ILE A 12 1.24 4.60 9.13
CA ILE A 12 0.93 6.00 8.86
C ILE A 12 1.29 6.82 10.09
N CYS A 13 2.19 7.80 9.93
CA CYS A 13 2.68 8.69 11.00
C CYS A 13 3.01 7.95 12.32
N PRO A 14 3.87 6.90 12.29
CA PRO A 14 4.18 6.14 13.49
C PRO A 14 4.87 7.03 14.55
N HIS A 15 4.57 6.78 15.83
CA HIS A 15 5.21 7.48 16.94
C HIS A 15 6.72 7.20 17.05
N SER A 16 7.18 6.06 16.53
CA SER A 16 8.60 5.74 16.47
C SER A 16 9.17 5.98 15.08
N LEU A 17 10.29 6.70 15.01
CA LEU A 17 11.04 6.94 13.77
C LEU A 17 11.71 5.67 13.21
N SER A 18 11.82 4.61 14.00
CA SER A 18 12.37 3.33 13.54
C SER A 18 11.35 2.44 12.84
N PHE A 19 10.07 2.80 12.83
CA PHE A 19 9.03 2.02 12.17
C PHE A 19 9.10 2.23 10.66
N ARG A 20 9.45 1.17 9.95
CA ARG A 20 9.60 1.16 8.50
C ARG A 20 8.49 0.34 7.85
N PRO A 21 8.14 0.65 6.59
CA PRO A 21 7.35 -0.27 5.78
C PRO A 21 7.95 -1.67 5.76
N ILE A 22 7.11 -2.69 5.86
CA ILE A 22 7.50 -4.10 5.74
C ILE A 22 6.80 -4.73 4.54
N VAL A 23 7.49 -5.66 3.89
CA VAL A 23 6.98 -6.46 2.78
C VAL A 23 7.02 -7.91 3.20
N VAL A 24 5.87 -8.59 3.12
CA VAL A 24 5.70 -10.00 3.49
C VAL A 24 5.20 -10.82 2.29
N PRO A 25 5.43 -12.14 2.25
CA PRO A 25 4.93 -12.97 1.15
C PRO A 25 3.40 -12.95 1.01
N ALA A 26 2.86 -13.03 -0.21
CA ALA A 26 1.41 -13.05 -0.45
C ALA A 26 0.66 -14.22 0.20
N GLY A 27 1.36 -15.32 0.52
CA GLY A 27 0.75 -16.51 1.13
C GLY A 27 0.46 -16.40 2.64
N VAL A 28 0.82 -15.30 3.30
CA VAL A 28 0.60 -15.14 4.74
C VAL A 28 -0.80 -14.58 5.05
N GLU A 29 -1.33 -14.94 6.22
CA GLU A 29 -2.47 -14.25 6.83
C GLU A 29 -1.96 -13.17 7.79
N LEU A 30 -2.43 -11.94 7.60
CA LEU A 30 -2.20 -10.85 8.55
C LEU A 30 -3.42 -10.70 9.46
N LYS A 31 -3.21 -10.75 10.77
CA LYS A 31 -4.24 -10.43 11.77
C LYS A 31 -3.91 -9.10 12.45
N ILE A 32 -4.79 -8.14 12.33
CA ILE A 32 -4.71 -6.82 12.98
C ILE A 32 -5.84 -6.75 14.00
N THR A 33 -5.55 -6.31 15.22
CA THR A 33 -6.50 -6.31 16.34
C THR A 33 -6.38 -5.01 17.10
N VAL A 34 -7.52 -4.45 17.51
CA VAL A 34 -7.52 -3.28 18.40
C VAL A 34 -7.00 -3.72 19.76
N SER A 35 -5.93 -3.08 20.23
CA SER A 35 -5.34 -3.39 21.53
C SER A 35 -6.41 -3.30 22.63
N PRO A 36 -6.48 -4.27 23.57
CA PRO A 36 -7.36 -4.16 24.74
C PRO A 36 -7.11 -2.90 25.56
N ASN A 37 -5.89 -2.37 25.52
CA ASN A 37 -5.47 -1.16 26.24
C ASN A 37 -5.61 0.13 25.40
N SER A 38 -6.17 0.05 24.19
CA SER A 38 -6.40 1.25 23.38
C SER A 38 -7.40 2.17 24.08
N ARG A 39 -7.22 3.50 23.97
CA ARG A 39 -8.20 4.46 24.50
C ARG A 39 -9.44 4.60 23.63
N ASN A 40 -9.31 4.29 22.34
CA ASN A 40 -10.32 4.50 21.31
C ASN A 40 -10.47 3.24 20.43
N THR A 41 -11.61 3.16 19.76
CA THR A 41 -11.86 2.26 18.62
C THR A 41 -10.97 2.62 17.42
N ALA A 42 -10.97 1.77 16.40
CA ALA A 42 -10.27 1.99 15.14
C ALA A 42 -11.25 2.01 13.97
N TRP A 43 -10.77 2.44 12.80
CA TRP A 43 -11.54 2.43 11.57
C TRP A 43 -10.77 1.69 10.48
N VAL A 44 -11.50 0.89 9.71
CA VAL A 44 -10.99 0.23 8.50
C VAL A 44 -11.73 0.79 7.27
N SER A 45 -11.03 0.87 6.15
CA SER A 45 -11.59 1.15 4.84
C SER A 45 -10.97 0.22 3.80
N PHE A 46 -11.72 -0.05 2.74
CA PHE A 46 -11.30 -0.92 1.64
C PHE A 46 -11.27 -0.06 0.38
N ASP A 47 -10.09 0.11 -0.22
CA ASP A 47 -9.84 1.00 -1.36
C ASP A 47 -10.37 2.44 -1.17
N GLY A 48 -10.30 2.95 0.07
CA GLY A 48 -10.82 4.26 0.44
C GLY A 48 -12.35 4.35 0.56
N ARG A 49 -13.06 3.24 0.44
CA ARG A 49 -14.52 3.13 0.55
C ARG A 49 -14.92 2.23 1.72
N ASN A 50 -16.23 2.07 1.92
CA ASN A 50 -16.83 1.12 2.88
C ASN A 50 -16.21 1.20 4.28
N ARG A 51 -16.16 2.42 4.83
CA ARG A 51 -15.56 2.67 6.13
C ARG A 51 -16.38 2.00 7.24
N GLN A 52 -15.73 1.18 8.05
CA GLN A 52 -16.34 0.46 9.16
C GLN A 52 -15.53 0.71 10.45
N GLU A 53 -16.25 0.91 11.55
CA GLU A 53 -15.63 1.01 12.87
C GLU A 53 -15.33 -0.39 13.42
N ILE A 54 -14.17 -0.53 14.04
CA ILE A 54 -13.67 -1.77 14.65
C ILE A 54 -13.50 -1.51 16.16
N PHE A 55 -14.11 -2.37 16.98
CA PHE A 55 -14.15 -2.24 18.42
C PHE A 55 -13.08 -3.11 19.11
N HIS A 56 -12.97 -2.98 20.43
CA HIS A 56 -12.13 -3.86 21.22
C HIS A 56 -12.59 -5.31 21.11
N GLY A 57 -11.64 -6.24 20.93
CA GLY A 57 -11.94 -7.65 20.72
C GLY A 57 -12.13 -8.03 19.25
N ASP A 58 -12.43 -7.06 18.37
CA ASP A 58 -12.52 -7.31 16.94
C ASP A 58 -11.13 -7.46 16.30
N SER A 59 -11.08 -8.23 15.22
CA SER A 59 -9.86 -8.40 14.43
C SER A 59 -10.12 -8.39 12.94
N LEU A 60 -9.26 -7.70 12.20
CA LEU A 60 -9.18 -7.76 10.75
C LEU A 60 -8.22 -8.87 10.34
N ARG A 61 -8.66 -9.72 9.41
CA ARG A 61 -7.81 -10.72 8.75
C ARG A 61 -7.63 -10.33 7.28
N VAL A 62 -6.39 -10.28 6.82
CA VAL A 62 -6.05 -9.91 5.45
C VAL A 62 -5.26 -11.05 4.82
N THR A 63 -5.73 -11.53 3.67
CA THR A 63 -5.09 -12.55 2.85
C THR A 63 -5.11 -12.11 1.39
N THR A 64 -4.21 -12.65 0.57
CA THR A 64 -4.29 -12.47 -0.88
C THR A 64 -5.50 -13.21 -1.44
N SER A 65 -6.33 -12.52 -2.22
CA SER A 65 -7.49 -13.10 -2.89
C SER A 65 -7.07 -14.11 -3.97
N ILE A 66 -7.87 -15.17 -4.14
CA ILE A 66 -7.72 -16.12 -5.27
C ILE A 66 -8.30 -15.56 -6.59
N PHE A 67 -9.04 -14.46 -6.51
CA PHE A 67 -9.65 -13.78 -7.66
C PHE A 67 -8.90 -12.47 -7.94
N SER A 68 -7.80 -12.56 -8.69
CA SER A 68 -7.04 -11.39 -9.11
C SER A 68 -7.75 -10.63 -10.24
N LEU A 69 -7.57 -9.31 -10.29
CA LEU A 69 -8.07 -8.49 -11.39
C LEU A 69 -7.15 -8.61 -12.62
N PRO A 70 -7.61 -9.18 -13.75
CA PRO A 70 -6.80 -9.23 -14.97
C PRO A 70 -6.67 -7.82 -15.56
N SER A 71 -5.44 -7.39 -15.82
CA SER A 71 -5.13 -6.12 -16.47
C SER A 71 -4.59 -6.39 -17.88
N ILE A 72 -5.15 -5.69 -18.88
CA ILE A 72 -4.72 -5.80 -20.28
C ILE A 72 -3.60 -4.79 -20.52
N CYS A 73 -2.45 -5.26 -20.98
CA CYS A 73 -1.31 -4.41 -21.35
C CYS A 73 -1.45 -3.88 -22.77
N ALA A 74 -1.01 -2.64 -23.00
CA ALA A 74 -0.89 -2.05 -24.33
C ALA A 74 0.31 -2.63 -25.09
N GLN A 75 1.46 -2.78 -24.43
CA GLN A 75 2.62 -3.49 -24.99
C GLN A 75 2.94 -4.75 -24.18
N ASP A 76 3.45 -4.58 -22.95
CA ASP A 76 3.77 -5.65 -22.03
C ASP A 76 3.79 -5.11 -20.59
N GLN A 77 3.77 -6.02 -19.61
CA GLN A 77 3.65 -5.65 -18.21
C GLN A 77 4.79 -4.76 -17.69
N ILE A 78 6.01 -4.97 -18.20
CA ILE A 78 7.20 -4.28 -17.72
C ILE A 78 7.23 -2.86 -18.30
N SER A 79 7.08 -2.75 -19.62
CA SER A 79 7.11 -1.46 -20.34
C SER A 79 6.00 -0.54 -19.84
N ASP A 80 4.75 -1.02 -19.82
CA ASP A 80 3.59 -0.23 -19.39
C ASP A 80 3.73 0.27 -17.94
N TRP A 81 4.32 -0.54 -17.05
CA TRP A 81 4.53 -0.17 -15.66
C TRP A 81 5.62 0.90 -15.49
N PHE A 82 6.75 0.76 -16.18
CA PHE A 82 7.84 1.74 -16.11
C PHE A 82 7.45 3.08 -16.74
N ASP A 83 6.75 3.06 -17.88
CA ASP A 83 6.25 4.26 -18.54
C ASP A 83 5.29 5.02 -17.63
N SER A 84 4.32 4.32 -17.03
CA SER A 84 3.38 4.90 -16.08
C SER A 84 4.07 5.52 -14.86
N LEU A 85 5.11 4.86 -14.33
CA LEU A 85 5.89 5.40 -13.21
C LEU A 85 6.67 6.65 -13.60
N ALA A 86 7.33 6.64 -14.76
CA ALA A 86 8.13 7.75 -15.25
C ALA A 86 7.26 8.99 -15.48
N GLU A 87 6.08 8.81 -16.06
CA GLU A 87 5.09 9.87 -16.26
C GLU A 87 4.55 10.41 -14.93
N CYS A 88 4.07 9.52 -14.04
CA CYS A 88 3.43 9.92 -12.78
C CYS A 88 4.36 10.63 -11.80
N LEU A 89 5.61 10.19 -11.70
CA LEU A 89 6.58 10.71 -10.73
C LEU A 89 7.61 11.67 -11.36
N HIS A 90 7.54 11.88 -12.68
CA HIS A 90 8.58 12.56 -13.46
C HIS A 90 9.98 12.01 -13.14
N TRP A 91 10.07 10.68 -13.02
CA TRP A 91 11.26 10.00 -12.55
C TRP A 91 12.44 10.29 -13.49
N ASN A 92 13.56 10.77 -12.94
CA ASN A 92 14.77 11.17 -13.69
C ASN A 92 14.59 12.31 -14.70
N VAL A 93 13.45 13.02 -14.72
CA VAL A 93 13.28 14.21 -15.57
C VAL A 93 14.07 15.38 -14.97
N ARG A 94 15.18 15.75 -15.62
CA ARG A 94 15.95 16.94 -15.23
C ARG A 94 15.34 18.20 -15.85
N LYS A 95 14.68 19.02 -15.03
CA LYS A 95 14.36 20.39 -15.41
C LYS A 95 15.64 21.23 -15.34
N ARG A 96 16.02 21.89 -16.44
CA ARG A 96 17.14 22.83 -16.47
C ARG A 96 16.85 23.96 -15.46
N GLN A 97 17.73 24.15 -14.47
CA GLN A 97 17.59 25.27 -13.53
C GLN A 97 17.60 26.59 -14.29
N LYS A 98 16.63 27.46 -13.99
CA LYS A 98 16.63 28.83 -14.50
C LYS A 98 17.88 29.54 -13.97
N HIS A 99 18.51 30.37 -14.79
CA HIS A 99 19.57 31.25 -14.31
C HIS A 99 19.01 32.14 -13.19
N PHE A 100 19.80 32.33 -12.13
CA PHE A 100 19.55 33.38 -11.17
C PHE A 100 19.71 34.70 -11.91
N VAL A 101 18.59 35.38 -12.17
CA VAL A 101 18.55 36.79 -12.58
C VAL A 101 18.11 37.58 -11.38
#